data_AF-A0A317JM47-F1
#
_entry.id   AF-A0A317JM47-F1
#
_cell.length_a   1.000
_cell.length_b   1.000
_cell.length_c   1.000
_cell.angle_alpha   90.00
_cell.angle_beta   90.00
_cell.angle_gamma   90.00
#
_symmetry.space_group_name_H-M   'P 1'
#
loop_
_entity.id
_entity.type
_entity.pdbx_description
1 polymer ?
#
loop_
_entity_poly.entity_id
_entity_poly.type
_entity_poly.pdbx_seq_one_letter_code
_entity_poly.pdbx_strand_id
1 'polypeptide(L)'
;MVTGRENVSDEFVVIDCRTPAEYSMDKIDGTINLDFKSPKFTQELEKLDRNKKYKLHCASGARSGTAVQMMQSMGFKHVENIGGIAEARAYLKK
;
A
#
# COMPACT_ATOMS: atom_id res chain seq x y z
N MET A 1 10.67 -30.84 -11.84
CA MET A 1 10.11 -31.22 -10.53
C MET A 1 10.23 -30.01 -9.61
N VAL A 2 9.09 -29.57 -9.06
CA VAL A 2 8.81 -28.45 -8.11
C VAL A 2 9.03 -27.01 -8.64
N THR A 3 8.03 -26.44 -9.33
CA THR A 3 7.00 -25.44 -8.89
C THR A 3 7.49 -23.98 -8.82
N GLY A 4 6.83 -23.14 -9.61
CA GLY A 4 7.19 -21.76 -9.90
C GLY A 4 7.28 -20.86 -8.68
N ARG A 5 8.17 -19.88 -8.81
CA ARG A 5 8.09 -18.63 -8.06
C ARG A 5 7.80 -17.57 -9.10
N GLU A 6 6.51 -17.31 -9.30
CA GLU A 6 6.06 -16.11 -9.99
C GLU A 6 6.76 -14.93 -9.31
N ASN A 7 7.54 -14.21 -10.10
CA ASN A 7 8.09 -12.92 -9.72
C ASN A 7 6.90 -12.03 -9.37
N VAL A 8 6.63 -11.87 -8.07
CA VAL A 8 5.79 -10.79 -7.54
C VAL A 8 6.63 -9.53 -7.67
N SER A 9 6.85 -9.09 -8.90
CA SER A 9 7.70 -7.95 -9.22
C SER A 9 7.12 -7.28 -10.45
N ASP A 10 6.61 -6.06 -10.23
CA ASP A 10 6.42 -5.00 -11.23
C ASP A 10 4.98 -4.59 -11.66
N GLU A 11 3.91 -5.05 -11.01
CA GLU A 11 2.55 -4.55 -11.39
C GLU A 11 1.75 -3.86 -10.28
N PHE A 12 2.10 -4.03 -9.01
CA PHE A 12 1.37 -3.40 -7.91
C PHE A 12 2.29 -2.82 -6.85
N VAL A 13 1.86 -1.69 -6.31
CA VAL A 13 2.55 -0.90 -5.29
C VAL A 13 1.75 -1.02 -4.00
N VAL A 14 2.35 -1.58 -2.96
CA VAL A 14 1.70 -1.65 -1.66
C VAL A 14 2.02 -0.37 -0.89
N ILE A 15 0.98 0.33 -0.42
CA ILE A 15 1.10 1.55 0.37
C ILE A 15 0.75 1.24 1.84
N ASP A 16 1.69 1.57 2.71
CA ASP A 16 1.54 1.46 4.16
C ASP A 16 1.10 2.81 4.75
N CYS A 17 -0.10 2.83 5.33
CA CYS A 17 -0.70 4.03 5.93
C CYS A 17 -0.29 4.30 7.39
N ARG A 18 0.72 3.59 7.91
CA ARG A 18 1.22 3.77 9.29
C ARG A 18 2.23 4.91 9.35
N THR A 19 2.62 5.25 10.57
CA THR A 19 3.66 6.26 10.78
C THR A 19 5.04 5.75 10.32
N PRO A 20 5.91 6.65 9.82
CA PRO A 20 7.25 6.27 9.38
C PRO A 20 8.12 5.68 10.50
N ALA A 21 7.80 5.99 11.76
CA ALA A 21 8.45 5.41 12.93
C ALA A 21 8.14 3.91 13.09
N GLU A 22 6.87 3.50 12.93
CA GLU A 22 6.48 2.08 12.92
C GLU A 22 7.02 1.36 11.68
N TYR A 23 6.98 2.04 10.54
CA TYR A 23 7.49 1.51 9.28
C TYR A 23 9.00 1.26 9.33
N SER A 24 9.79 2.15 9.95
CA SER A 24 11.24 1.96 10.08
C SER A 24 11.61 0.80 10.98
N MET A 25 10.72 0.39 11.90
CA MET A 25 10.98 -0.66 12.88
C MET A 25 10.61 -2.06 12.34
N ASP A 26 9.51 -2.17 11.57
CA ASP A 26 9.07 -3.39 10.88
C ASP A 26 8.66 -3.00 9.44
N LYS A 27 9.68 -2.77 8.60
CA LYS A 27 9.49 -2.47 7.18
C LYS A 27 9.17 -3.75 6.42
N ILE A 28 8.33 -3.63 5.40
CA ILE A 28 8.11 -4.70 4.43
C ILE A 28 8.76 -4.26 3.11
N ASP A 29 9.74 -5.00 2.63
CA ASP A 29 10.40 -4.68 1.36
C ASP A 29 9.37 -4.72 0.20
N GLY A 30 9.43 -3.69 -0.66
CA GLY A 30 8.45 -3.50 -1.75
C GLY A 30 7.21 -2.68 -1.39
N THR A 31 7.14 -2.12 -0.18
CA THR A 31 6.04 -1.21 0.22
C THR A 31 6.49 0.24 0.25
N ILE A 32 5.58 1.18 -0.04
CA ILE A 32 5.78 2.62 0.11
C ILE A 32 5.09 3.06 1.40
N ASN A 33 5.83 3.67 2.33
CA ASN A 33 5.21 4.29 3.49
C ASN A 33 4.60 5.64 3.11
N LEU A 34 3.32 5.80 3.42
CA LEU A 34 2.54 6.97 3.08
C LEU A 34 1.62 7.27 4.27
N ASP A 35 2.15 8.06 5.19
CA ASP A 35 1.49 8.38 6.46
C ASP A 35 0.14 9.08 6.22
N PHE A 36 -0.97 8.39 6.51
CA PHE A 36 -2.32 8.94 6.37
C PHE A 36 -2.52 10.20 7.20
N LYS A 37 -1.82 10.26 8.35
CA LYS A 37 -1.93 11.37 9.29
C LYS A 37 -1.12 12.58 8.84
N SER A 38 -0.27 12.43 7.83
CA SER A 38 0.53 13.52 7.31
C SER A 38 -0.26 14.34 6.30
N PRO A 39 -0.16 15.67 6.35
CA PRO A 39 -0.72 16.54 5.32
C PRO A 39 -0.05 16.34 3.94
N LYS A 40 1.09 15.65 3.91
CA LYS A 40 1.82 15.31 2.67
C LYS A 40 1.23 14.11 1.93
N PHE A 41 0.26 13.40 2.51
CA PHE A 41 -0.37 12.24 1.89
C PHE A 41 -0.88 12.55 0.47
N THR A 42 -1.65 13.64 0.32
CA THR A 42 -2.16 14.09 -0.97
C THR A 42 -1.05 14.42 -1.98
N GLN A 43 0.02 15.11 -1.57
CA GLN A 43 1.12 15.45 -2.48
C GLN A 43 1.88 14.21 -2.97
N GLU A 44 2.07 13.22 -2.11
CA GLU A 44 2.69 11.95 -2.49
C GLU A 44 1.77 11.17 -3.46
N LEU A 45 0.46 11.18 -3.22
CA LEU A 45 -0.51 10.63 -4.17
C LEU A 45 -0.47 11.31 -5.54
N GLU A 46 -0.30 12.63 -5.59
CA GLU A 46 -0.23 13.36 -6.86
C GLU A 46 1.02 13.01 -7.68
N LYS A 47 2.10 12.61 -7.02
CA LYS A 47 3.33 12.13 -7.68
C LYS A 47 3.25 10.68 -8.15
N LEU A 48 2.27 9.93 -7.67
CA LEU A 48 2.10 8.53 -8.02
C LEU A 48 1.41 8.36 -9.38
N ASP A 49 1.81 7.32 -10.10
CA ASP A 49 1.28 7.02 -11.41
C ASP A 49 -0.10 6.37 -11.30
N ARG A 50 -1.16 7.06 -11.72
CA ARG A 50 -2.57 6.63 -11.54
C ARG A 50 -2.95 5.39 -12.33
N ASN A 51 -2.10 4.94 -13.26
CA ASN A 51 -2.29 3.75 -14.08
C ASN A 51 -1.81 2.46 -13.37
N LYS A 52 -0.94 2.60 -12.36
CA LYS A 52 -0.45 1.46 -11.58
C LYS A 52 -1.49 0.94 -10.58
N LYS A 53 -1.35 -0.32 -10.19
CA LYS A 53 -2.16 -0.93 -9.13
C LYS A 53 -1.60 -0.52 -7.77
N TYR A 54 -2.43 0.03 -6.90
CA TYR A 54 -2.08 0.39 -5.53
C TYR A 54 -2.86 -0.46 -4.54
N LYS A 55 -2.17 -0.98 -3.54
CA LYS A 55 -2.78 -1.78 -2.48
C LYS A 55 -2.48 -1.12 -1.14
N LEU A 56 -3.49 -0.56 -0.51
CA LEU A 56 -3.32 0.17 0.75
C LEU A 56 -3.61 -0.74 1.93
N HIS A 57 -2.77 -0.64 2.95
CA HIS A 57 -3.00 -1.29 4.23
C HIS A 57 -2.71 -0.35 5.39
N CYS A 58 -3.28 -0.67 6.54
CA CYS A 58 -3.06 0.06 7.78
C CYS A 58 -2.87 -0.94 8.93
N ALA A 59 -2.65 -0.47 10.15
CA ALA A 59 -2.63 -1.32 11.33
C ALA A 59 -3.93 -2.16 11.50
N SER A 60 -5.11 -1.60 11.18
CA SER A 60 -6.41 -2.24 11.44
C SER A 60 -7.45 -2.08 10.30
N GLY A 61 -7.06 -1.64 9.10
CA GLY A 61 -7.97 -1.52 7.95
C GLY A 61 -8.89 -0.28 7.87
N ALA A 62 -9.14 0.42 9.00
CA ALA A 62 -10.06 1.56 9.03
C ALA A 62 -9.56 2.79 8.25
N ARG A 63 -8.27 3.15 8.39
CA ARG A 63 -7.68 4.34 7.72
C ARG A 63 -7.40 4.08 6.25
N SER A 64 -7.00 2.85 5.91
CA SER A 64 -6.76 2.45 4.52
C SER A 64 -8.03 2.50 3.69
N GLY A 65 -9.22 2.28 4.28
CA GLY A 65 -10.50 2.44 3.57
C GLY A 65 -10.72 3.88 3.09
N THR A 66 -10.54 4.86 3.98
CA THR A 66 -10.68 6.28 3.63
C THR A 66 -9.63 6.72 2.60
N ALA A 67 -8.40 6.25 2.75
CA ALA A 67 -7.31 6.53 1.82
C ALA A 67 -7.59 5.98 0.42
N VAL A 68 -8.11 4.76 0.30
CA VAL A 68 -8.54 4.16 -0.97
C VAL A 68 -9.63 5.00 -1.62
N GLN A 69 -10.65 5.44 -0.88
CA GLN A 69 -11.69 6.31 -1.43
C GLN A 69 -11.13 7.64 -1.93
N MET A 70 -10.18 8.26 -1.21
CA MET A 70 -9.51 9.47 -1.70
C MET A 70 -8.75 9.22 -3.01
N MET A 71 -8.00 8.13 -3.11
CA MET A 71 -7.28 7.79 -4.34
C MET A 71 -8.24 7.50 -5.50
N GLN A 72 -9.34 6.77 -5.26
CA GLN A 72 -10.36 6.57 -6.29
C GLN A 72 -10.93 7.92 -6.78
N SER A 73 -11.17 8.85 -5.86
CA SER A 73 -11.63 10.21 -6.18
C SER A 73 -10.60 11.03 -6.97
N MET A 74 -9.30 10.83 -6.72
CA MET A 74 -8.21 11.44 -7.49
C MET A 74 -8.03 10.83 -8.90
N GLY A 75 -8.75 9.75 -9.21
CA GLY A 75 -8.71 9.08 -10.51
C GLY A 75 -7.71 7.93 -10.60
N PHE A 76 -7.32 7.33 -9.47
CA PHE A 76 -6.59 6.07 -9.50
C PHE A 76 -7.50 4.95 -9.99
N LYS A 77 -7.11 4.29 -11.08
CA LYS A 77 -7.92 3.22 -11.69
C LYS A 77 -7.90 1.94 -10.88
N HIS A 78 -6.77 1.65 -10.25
CA HIS A 78 -6.52 0.39 -9.60
C HIS A 78 -6.04 0.65 -8.19
N VAL A 79 -6.98 0.77 -7.25
CA VAL A 79 -6.66 0.98 -5.85
C VAL A 79 -7.54 0.10 -4.97
N GLU A 80 -6.91 -0.67 -4.10
CA GLU A 80 -7.56 -1.73 -3.31
C GLU A 80 -7.08 -1.68 -1.86
N ASN A 81 -8.00 -1.92 -0.90
CA ASN A 81 -7.64 -2.06 0.51
C ASN A 81 -7.36 -3.53 0.81
N ILE A 82 -6.14 -3.84 1.25
CA ILE A 82 -5.76 -5.20 1.68
C ILE A 82 -5.90 -5.43 3.18
N GLY A 83 -6.47 -4.47 3.91
CA GLY A 83 -6.81 -4.60 5.33
C GLY A 83 -5.67 -4.22 6.26
N GLY A 84 -5.33 -5.15 7.16
CA GLY A 84 -4.33 -4.97 8.20
C GLY A 84 -2.89 -5.18 7.73
N ILE A 85 -1.92 -4.79 8.56
CA ILE A 85 -0.50 -5.13 8.35
C ILE A 85 -0.26 -6.63 8.33
N ALA A 86 -0.98 -7.39 9.15
CA ALA A 86 -0.86 -8.84 9.19
C ALA A 86 -1.18 -9.46 7.82
N GLU A 87 -2.24 -8.98 7.16
CA GLU A 87 -2.63 -9.41 5.82
C GLU A 87 -1.63 -8.96 4.76
N ALA A 88 -1.20 -7.70 4.79
CA ALA A 88 -0.22 -7.18 3.84
C ALA A 88 1.11 -7.95 3.91
N ARG A 89 1.58 -8.22 5.13
CA ARG A 89 2.79 -9.02 5.38
C ARG A 89 2.60 -10.46 4.93
N ALA A 90 1.44 -11.06 5.17
CA ALA A 90 1.13 -12.41 4.69
C ALA A 90 1.05 -12.48 3.15
N TYR A 91 0.60 -11.40 2.51
CA TYR A 91 0.51 -11.29 1.06
C TYR A 91 1.88 -11.17 0.39
N LEU A 92 2.81 -10.43 1.01
CA LEU A 92 4.17 -10.21 0.48
C LEU A 92 5.16 -11.32 0.86
N LYS A 93 4.86 -12.12 1.89
CA LYS A 93 5.69 -13.26 2.30
C LYS A 93 5.38 -14.55 1.52
N LYS A 94 4.45 -14.50 0.58
CA LYS A 94 3.97 -15.64 -0.21
C LYS A 94 4.69 -15.69 -1.55
#